data_AF-A0A8S9KLW8-F1
#
_entry.id   AF-A0A8S9KLW8-F1
#
_cell.length_a   1.000
_cell.length_b   1.000
_cell.length_c   1.000
_cell.angle_alpha   90.00
_cell.angle_beta   90.00
_cell.angle_gamma   90.00
#
_symmetry.space_group_name_H-M   'P 1'
#
loop_
_entity.id
_entity.type
_entity.pdbx_description
1 polymer ?
#
loop_
_entity_poly.entity_id
_entity_poly.type
_entity_poly.pdbx_seq_one_letter_code
_entity_poly.pdbx_strand_id
1 'polypeptide(L)' 'MGRDEVLISGFGRKGHAVGDIPGVRYKVVKVSGVSLMALYKGKKEKPRS' A
#
# COMPACT_ATOMS: atom_id res chain seq x y z
N MET A 1 11.42 -6.32 15.62
CA MET A 1 10.50 -5.17 15.56
C MET A 1 11.11 -4.16 14.61
N GLY A 2 10.80 -4.27 13.31
CA GLY A 2 11.38 -3.45 12.25
C GLY A 2 10.36 -2.46 11.69
N ARG A 3 10.85 -1.36 11.10
CA ARG A 3 10.01 -0.49 10.27
C ARG A 3 9.73 -1.20 8.95
N ASP A 4 8.49 -1.15 8.52
CA ASP A 4 8.09 -1.69 7.21
C ASP A 4 8.39 -0.70 6.09
N GLU A 5 9.11 -1.17 5.08
CA GLU A 5 9.19 -0.47 3.81
C GLU A 5 7.91 -0.69 2.99
N VAL A 6 7.37 0.40 2.46
CA VAL A 6 6.12 0.39 1.69
C VAL A 6 6.30 1.02 0.32
N LEU A 7 5.67 0.40 -0.68
CA LEU A 7 5.51 1.01 -2.00
C LEU A 7 4.15 1.70 -2.03
N ILE A 8 4.14 2.97 -2.40
CA ILE A 8 2.92 3.76 -2.59
C ILE A 8 2.62 4.01 -4.08
N SER A 9 1.35 4.18 -4.40
CA SER A 9 0.90 4.68 -5.70
C SER A 9 -0.10 5.80 -5.51
N GLY A 10 -0.22 6.71 -6.48
CA GLY A 10 -1.32 7.67 -6.52
C GLY A 10 -2.68 6.98 -6.71
N PHE A 11 -3.76 7.69 -6.38
CA PHE A 11 -5.14 7.24 -6.68
C PHE A 11 -5.58 7.50 -8.14
N GLY A 12 -4.71 8.04 -9.00
CA GLY A 12 -5.02 8.26 -10.42
C GLY A 12 -5.67 9.61 -10.74
N ARG A 13 -5.76 10.55 -9.78
CA ARG A 13 -6.34 11.89 -9.99
C ARG A 13 -5.30 13.01 -10.01
N LYS A 14 -4.20 12.82 -10.76
CA LYS A 14 -3.10 13.79 -10.95
C LYS A 14 -2.67 14.54 -9.67
N GLY A 15 -2.53 13.84 -8.55
CA GLY A 15 -2.13 14.45 -7.28
C GLY A 15 -3.27 15.06 -6.44
N HIS A 16 -4.53 14.85 -6.81
CA HIS A 16 -5.70 15.17 -6.00
C HIS A 16 -6.20 13.95 -5.22
N ALA A 17 -6.89 14.21 -4.11
CA ALA A 17 -7.59 13.19 -3.34
C ALA A 17 -8.76 12.60 -4.14
N VAL A 18 -9.10 11.35 -3.84
CA VAL A 18 -10.21 10.61 -4.44
C VAL A 18 -11.14 10.14 -3.31
N GLY A 19 -12.45 10.29 -3.50
CA GLY A 19 -13.45 9.97 -2.49
C GLY A 19 -13.49 10.98 -1.35
N ASP A 20 -13.92 10.51 -0.18
CA ASP A 20 -14.33 11.37 0.93
C ASP A 20 -13.23 11.63 1.97
N ILE A 21 -12.02 11.14 1.74
CA ILE A 21 -10.90 11.32 2.67
C ILE A 21 -10.04 12.52 2.20
N PRO A 22 -10.17 13.69 2.86
CA PRO A 22 -9.42 14.88 2.46
C PRO A 22 -7.92 14.68 2.69
N GLY A 23 -7.10 15.23 1.77
CA GLY A 23 -5.64 15.19 1.87
C GLY A 23 -4.96 13.85 1.52
N VAL A 24 -5.72 12.75 1.45
CA VAL A 24 -5.18 11.42 1.14
C VAL A 24 -5.11 11.21 -0.37
N ARG A 25 -3.89 11.26 -0.90
CA ARG A 25 -3.59 11.26 -2.35
C ARG A 25 -2.90 10.00 -2.85
N TYR A 26 -2.46 9.15 -1.93
CA TYR A 26 -1.70 7.95 -2.21
C TYR A 26 -2.25 6.77 -1.40
N LYS A 27 -2.04 5.56 -1.91
CA LYS A 27 -2.33 4.29 -1.24
C LYS A 27 -1.10 3.42 -1.20
N VAL A 28 -1.04 2.52 -0.22
CA VAL A 28 -0.04 1.46 -0.17
C VAL A 28 -0.42 0.36 -1.15
N VAL A 29 0.55 -0.10 -1.95
CA VAL A 29 0.37 -1.20 -2.92
C VAL A 29 1.24 -2.42 -2.59
N LYS A 30 2.37 -2.23 -1.90
CA LYS A 30 3.22 -3.31 -1.39
C LYS A 30 3.76 -2.97 0.00
N VAL A 31 4.02 -4.00 0.80
CA VAL A 31 4.74 -3.92 2.07
C VAL A 31 5.81 -5.01 2.09
N SER A 32 7.03 -4.67 2.52
CA SER A 32 8.17 -5.61 2.56
C SER A 32 8.36 -6.36 1.23
N GLY A 33 8.23 -5.65 0.09
CA GLY A 33 8.34 -6.21 -1.26
C GLY A 33 7.14 -7.04 -1.74
N VAL A 34 6.15 -7.33 -0.89
CA VAL A 34 4.99 -8.17 -1.22
C VAL A 34 3.73 -7.34 -1.48
N SER A 35 2.97 -7.71 -2.52
CA SER A 35 1.69 -7.08 -2.84
C SER A 35 0.71 -7.17 -1.68
N LEU A 36 0.15 -6.02 -1.28
CA LEU A 36 -0.86 -5.97 -0.21
C LEU A 36 -2.09 -6.83 -0.55
N MET A 37 -2.45 -6.90 -1.83
CA MET A 37 -3.55 -7.75 -2.31
C MET A 37 -3.21 -9.25 -2.23
N ALA A 38 -1.95 -9.63 -2.40
CA ALA A 38 -1.52 -11.02 -2.24
C ALA A 38 -1.54 -11.44 -0.77
N LEU A 39 -1.15 -10.54 0.14
CA LEU A 39 -1.26 -10.75 1.59
C LEU A 39 -2.73 -10.87 2.02
N TYR A 40 -3.57 -9.93 1.61
CA TYR A 40 -5.01 -9.93 1.95
C TYR A 40 -5.73 -11.19 1.49
N LYS A 41 -5.38 -11.70 0.31
CA LYS A 41 -5.95 -12.94 -0.24
C LYS A 41 -5.27 -14.22 0.26
N GLY A 42 -4.29 -14.12 1.16
CA GLY A 42 -3.52 -15.26 1.67
C GLY A 42 -2.68 -15.99 0.61
N LYS A 43 -2.41 -15.36 -0.55
CA LYS A 43 -1.62 -15.96 -1.64
C LYS A 43 -0.11 -15.93 -1.37
N LYS A 44 0.32 -15.03 -0.48
CA LYS A 44 1.70 -14.89 0.00
C LYS A 44 1.65 -14.53 1.46
N GLU A 45 2.70 -14.88 2.20
CA GLU A 45 2.95 -14.37 3.54
C GLU A 45 3.86 -13.15 3.49
N LYS A 46 3.78 -12.31 4.52
CA LYS A 46 4.73 -11.22 4.71
C LYS A 46 6.08 -11.83 5.13
N PRO A 47 7.19 -11.44 4.49
CA PRO A 47 8.51 -11.87 4.94
C PRO A 47 8.70 -11.49 6.41
N ARG A 48 9.18 -12.45 7.21
CA ARG A 48 9.57 -12.21 8.60
C ARG A 48 11.06 -11.96 8.62
N SER A 49 11.45 -10.74 8.96
CA SER A 49 12.83 -10.29 9.16
C SER A 49 12.89 -9.55 10.49
#